data_AF-A0AAD7IBN3-F1
#
_entry.id   AF-A0AAD7IBN3-F1
#
_cell.length_a   1.000
_cell.length_b   1.000
_cell.length_c   1.000
_cell.angle_alpha   90.00
_cell.angle_beta   90.00
_cell.angle_gamma   90.00
#
_symmetry.space_group_name_H-M   'P 1'
#
loop_
_entity.id
_entity.type
_entity.pdbx_description
1 polymer ?
#
loop_
_entity_poly.entity_id
_entity_poly.type
_entity_poly.pdbx_seq_one_letter_code
_entity_poly.pdbx_strand_id
1 'polypeptide(L)'
;MDIEMAFYSQQAAADEEADLLDEESDLAGTACAIILLGAAEARRLRVERRHPNRLYLCRPQLMPDPRINTPWQRLFASQSDRAFITTMGFDVATFNAIIGAGFGHSWSTTPIPRGDVSTLGKPRLGARSLDAAGALGLILHYLNSTMREISLQQLFALIPTTVSRYI
;
A
#
# COMPACT_ATOMS: atom_id res chain seq x y z
N MET A 1 25.71 37.94 56.21
CA MET A 1 24.86 38.40 55.09
C MET A 1 25.35 37.82 53.75
N ASP A 2 26.57 37.27 53.68
CA ASP A 2 27.19 36.83 52.42
C ASP A 2 26.83 35.42 51.92
N ILE A 3 26.40 34.50 52.81
CA ILE A 3 26.11 33.10 52.43
C ILE A 3 24.74 32.97 51.74
N GLU A 4 23.71 33.67 52.23
CA GLU A 4 22.40 33.69 51.57
C GLU A 4 22.47 34.34 50.19
N MET A 5 23.19 35.46 50.06
CA MET A 5 23.41 36.12 48.77
C MET A 5 24.15 35.21 47.77
N ALA A 6 25.15 34.45 48.24
CA ALA A 6 25.83 33.46 47.40
C ALA A 6 24.89 32.33 46.94
N PHE A 7 24.04 31.81 47.84
CA PHE A 7 23.07 30.77 47.51
C PHE A 7 22.00 31.26 46.52
N TYR A 8 21.45 32.46 46.71
CA TYR A 8 20.52 33.07 45.76
C TYR A 8 21.17 33.34 44.39
N SER A 9 22.43 33.75 44.36
CA SER A 9 23.17 33.94 43.10
C SER A 9 23.41 32.63 42.35
N GLN A 10 23.63 31.53 43.09
CA GLN A 10 23.86 30.21 42.50
C GLN A 10 22.57 29.57 42.00
N GLN A 11 21.46 29.77 42.72
CA GLN A 11 20.13 29.33 42.29
C GLN A 11 19.68 30.08 41.02
N ALA A 12 19.86 31.41 40.99
CA ALA A 12 19.51 32.21 39.81
C ALA A 12 20.28 31.80 38.55
N ALA A 13 21.57 31.47 38.68
CA ALA A 13 22.38 30.98 37.57
C ALA A 13 21.93 29.59 37.07
N ALA A 14 21.53 28.71 37.99
CA ALA A 14 21.02 27.38 37.64
C ALA A 14 19.64 27.44 36.96
N ASP A 15 18.77 28.34 37.42
CA ASP A 15 17.47 28.57 36.81
C ASP A 15 17.63 29.17 35.39
N GLU A 16 18.55 30.12 35.20
CA GLU A 16 18.88 30.71 33.89
C GLU A 16 19.48 29.67 32.93
N GLU A 17 20.33 28.76 33.42
CA GLU A 17 20.87 27.65 32.63
C GLU A 17 19.77 26.65 32.23
N ALA A 18 18.81 26.37 33.11
CA ALA A 18 17.67 25.52 32.82
C ALA A 18 16.73 26.14 31.77
N ASP A 19 16.43 27.44 31.88
CA ASP A 19 15.61 28.18 30.91
C ASP A 19 16.26 28.17 29.51
N LEU A 20 17.59 28.36 29.44
CA LEU A 20 18.33 28.30 28.16
C LEU A 20 18.29 26.91 27.51
N LEU A 21 18.35 25.84 28.31
CA LEU A 21 18.26 24.47 27.82
C LEU A 21 16.86 24.13 27.29
N ASP A 22 15.81 24.63 27.96
CA ASP A 22 14.43 24.47 27.51
C ASP A 22 14.17 25.24 26.21
N GLU A 23 14.64 26.48 26.09
CA GLU A 23 14.56 27.26 24.85
C GLU A 23 15.30 26.59 23.68
N GLU A 24 16.48 26.01 23.92
CA GLU A 24 17.24 25.28 22.90
C GLU A 24 16.50 24.01 22.45
N SER A 25 15.89 23.29 23.39
CA SER A 25 15.06 22.11 23.11
C SER A 25 13.81 22.45 22.29
N ASP A 26 13.12 23.54 22.63
CA ASP A 26 11.94 24.02 21.91
C ASP A 26 12.29 24.53 20.50
N LEU A 27 13.43 25.21 20.36
CA LEU A 27 13.96 25.63 19.07
C LEU A 27 14.33 24.42 18.20
N ALA A 28 15.00 23.42 18.78
CA ALA A 28 15.34 22.18 18.09
C ALA A 28 14.09 21.39 17.67
N GLY A 29 13.08 21.30 18.54
CA GLY A 29 11.79 20.70 18.25
C GLY A 29 11.07 21.40 17.09
N THR A 30 11.05 22.73 17.11
CA THR A 30 10.45 23.56 16.06
C THR A 30 11.18 23.40 14.73
N ALA A 31 12.51 23.43 14.74
CA ALA A 31 13.34 23.22 13.55
C ALA A 31 13.12 21.83 12.95
N CYS A 32 13.04 20.78 13.80
CA CYS A 32 12.75 19.41 13.37
C CYS A 32 11.37 19.31 12.71
N ALA A 33 10.34 19.92 13.32
CA ALA A 33 9.00 19.95 12.75
C ALA A 33 8.96 20.63 11.37
N ILE A 34 9.65 21.77 11.22
CA ILE A 34 9.78 22.48 9.93
C ILE A 34 10.47 21.61 8.88
N ILE A 35 11.56 20.93 9.23
CA ILE A 35 12.29 20.03 8.32
C ILE A 35 11.39 18.87 7.87
N LEU A 36 10.67 18.23 8.80
CA LEU A 36 9.77 17.11 8.50
C LEU A 36 8.61 17.55 7.60
N LEU A 37 7.97 18.67 7.92
CA LEU A 37 6.91 19.25 7.10
C LEU A 37 7.43 19.64 5.71
N GLY A 38 8.58 20.29 5.63
CA GLY A 38 9.23 20.67 4.37
C GLY A 38 9.62 19.44 3.53
N ALA A 39 10.12 18.38 4.16
CA ALA A 39 10.47 17.13 3.49
C ALA A 39 9.22 16.41 2.94
N ALA A 40 8.13 16.40 3.71
CA ALA A 40 6.84 15.85 3.29
C ALA A 40 6.26 16.63 2.10
N GLU A 41 6.25 17.96 2.18
CA GLU A 41 5.72 18.82 1.11
C GLU A 41 6.58 18.74 -0.16
N ALA A 42 7.92 18.73 -0.02
CA ALA A 42 8.81 18.52 -1.14
C ALA A 42 8.63 17.14 -1.79
N ARG A 43 8.26 16.09 -1.02
CA ARG A 43 7.91 14.78 -1.58
C ARG A 43 6.60 14.87 -2.37
N ARG A 44 5.57 15.54 -1.83
CA ARG A 44 4.29 15.76 -2.50
C ARG A 44 4.47 16.49 -3.83
N LEU A 45 5.16 17.63 -3.82
CA LEU A 45 5.45 18.43 -5.01
C LEU A 45 6.24 17.65 -6.06
N ARG A 46 7.20 16.80 -5.67
CA ARG A 46 7.95 15.93 -6.60
C ARG A 46 7.09 14.83 -7.21
N VAL A 47 6.09 14.33 -6.49
CA VAL A 47 5.12 13.36 -7.01
C VAL A 47 4.15 14.05 -7.96
N GLU A 48 3.60 15.21 -7.58
CA GLU A 48 2.70 16.03 -8.40
C GLU A 48 3.37 16.48 -9.71
N ARG A 49 4.63 16.93 -9.68
CA ARG A 49 5.37 17.27 -10.90
C ARG A 49 5.53 16.11 -11.87
N ARG A 50 5.56 14.86 -11.36
CA ARG A 50 5.63 13.64 -12.18
C ARG A 50 4.26 13.11 -12.59
N HIS A 51 3.18 13.63 -12.00
CA HIS A 51 1.82 13.15 -12.14
C HIS A 51 1.14 13.46 -13.49
N PRO A 52 1.32 14.63 -14.15
CA PRO A 52 0.53 14.95 -15.36
C PRO A 52 0.80 14.02 -16.55
N ASN A 53 1.96 13.35 -16.59
CA ASN A 53 2.32 12.42 -17.67
C ASN A 53 2.07 10.94 -17.34
N ARG A 54 1.46 10.62 -16.18
CA ARG A 54 1.22 9.25 -15.74
C ARG A 54 -0.20 8.82 -16.09
N LEU A 55 -0.33 7.90 -17.05
CA LEU A 55 -1.61 7.32 -17.49
C LEU A 55 -2.01 6.10 -16.65
N TYR A 56 -1.91 6.17 -15.33
CA TYR A 56 -2.26 5.05 -14.47
C TYR A 56 -2.84 5.50 -13.12
N LEU A 57 -3.61 4.60 -12.49
CA LEU A 57 -4.28 4.88 -11.23
C LEU A 57 -3.37 4.61 -10.03
N CYS A 58 -3.45 5.50 -9.04
CA CYS A 58 -2.80 5.39 -7.75
C CYS A 58 -3.81 4.99 -6.67
N ARG A 59 -3.31 4.57 -5.51
CA ARG A 59 -4.15 4.09 -4.41
C ARG A 59 -5.31 5.03 -4.02
N PRO A 60 -5.12 6.37 -3.94
CA PRO A 60 -6.22 7.28 -3.59
C PRO A 60 -7.33 7.38 -4.66
N GLN A 61 -7.06 6.98 -5.90
CA GLN A 61 -8.01 7.03 -7.02
C GLN A 61 -8.79 5.70 -7.18
N LEU A 62 -8.46 4.69 -6.37
CA LEU A 62 -9.07 3.37 -6.37
C LEU A 62 -9.96 3.20 -5.13
N MET A 63 -10.76 2.14 -5.12
CA MET A 63 -11.51 1.77 -3.92
C MET A 63 -10.57 1.53 -2.73
N PRO A 64 -11.00 1.86 -1.50
CA PRO A 64 -10.12 1.91 -0.33
C PRO A 64 -9.52 0.55 0.06
N ASP A 65 -10.25 -0.54 -0.14
CA ASP A 65 -9.80 -1.90 0.17
C ASP A 65 -10.05 -2.88 -0.99
N PRO A 66 -9.00 -3.52 -1.57
CA PRO A 66 -9.13 -4.51 -2.63
C PRO A 66 -9.75 -5.82 -2.14
N ARG A 67 -9.89 -5.99 -0.83
CA ARG A 67 -10.49 -7.17 -0.20
C ARG A 67 -11.94 -6.97 0.18
N ILE A 68 -12.53 -5.80 -0.07
CA ILE A 68 -13.91 -5.52 0.35
C ILE A 68 -14.70 -4.84 -0.77
N ASN A 69 -15.82 -5.44 -1.14
CA ASN A 69 -16.83 -4.92 -2.06
C ASN A 69 -16.29 -4.45 -3.43
N THR A 70 -15.21 -5.04 -3.93
CA THR A 70 -14.73 -4.72 -5.28
C THR A 70 -15.69 -5.23 -6.36
N PRO A 71 -15.70 -4.63 -7.56
CA PRO A 71 -16.45 -5.16 -8.69
C PRO A 71 -16.16 -6.64 -8.97
N TRP A 72 -14.89 -7.05 -8.86
CA TRP A 72 -14.50 -8.47 -8.91
C TRP A 72 -15.25 -9.30 -7.87
N GLN A 73 -15.25 -8.88 -6.60
CA GLN A 73 -15.91 -9.65 -5.53
C GLN A 73 -17.42 -9.77 -5.74
N ARG A 74 -18.08 -8.74 -6.28
CA ARG A 74 -19.50 -8.85 -6.65
C ARG A 74 -19.72 -9.80 -7.82
N LEU A 75 -18.86 -9.76 -8.83
CA LEU A 75 -18.90 -10.72 -9.94
C LEU A 75 -18.71 -12.14 -9.43
N PHE A 76 -17.67 -12.37 -8.61
CA PHE A 76 -17.39 -13.67 -8.01
C PHE A 76 -18.57 -14.14 -7.15
N ALA A 77 -19.12 -13.30 -6.28
CA ALA A 77 -20.27 -13.65 -5.43
C ALA A 77 -21.54 -13.99 -6.23
N SER A 78 -21.70 -13.45 -7.45
CA SER A 78 -22.86 -13.76 -8.29
C SER A 78 -22.91 -15.22 -8.75
N GLN A 79 -21.74 -15.89 -8.81
CA GLN A 79 -21.60 -17.27 -9.32
C GLN A 79 -22.39 -17.49 -10.62
N SER A 80 -22.40 -16.48 -11.50
CA SER A 80 -23.12 -16.53 -12.78
C SER A 80 -22.19 -17.03 -13.88
N ASP A 81 -22.53 -18.18 -14.47
CA ASP A 81 -21.78 -18.72 -15.62
C ASP A 81 -21.68 -17.70 -16.75
N ARG A 82 -22.76 -16.97 -17.05
CA ARG A 82 -22.73 -15.90 -18.04
C ARG A 82 -21.66 -14.86 -17.72
N ALA A 83 -21.58 -14.41 -16.47
CA ALA A 83 -20.61 -13.40 -16.07
C ALA A 83 -19.17 -13.93 -16.18
N PHE A 84 -18.93 -15.16 -15.69
CA PHE A 84 -17.62 -15.79 -15.74
C PHE A 84 -17.17 -16.04 -17.19
N ILE A 85 -18.03 -16.61 -18.04
CA ILE A 85 -17.71 -16.88 -19.45
C ILE A 85 -17.41 -15.57 -20.17
N THR A 86 -18.23 -14.53 -19.96
CA THR A 86 -18.07 -13.25 -20.65
C THR A 86 -16.75 -12.55 -20.28
N THR A 87 -16.29 -12.71 -19.05
CA THR A 87 -15.16 -11.93 -18.53
C THR A 87 -13.85 -12.69 -18.44
N MET A 88 -13.92 -14.00 -18.22
CA MET A 88 -12.80 -14.90 -17.97
C MET A 88 -12.76 -16.08 -18.93
N GLY A 89 -13.73 -16.24 -19.83
CA GLY A 89 -13.77 -17.30 -20.84
C GLY A 89 -14.14 -18.69 -20.34
N PHE A 90 -14.43 -18.87 -19.05
CA PHE A 90 -14.76 -20.15 -18.42
C PHE A 90 -16.05 -20.03 -17.61
N ASP A 91 -16.76 -21.14 -17.42
CA ASP A 91 -17.90 -21.20 -16.49
C ASP A 91 -17.43 -21.30 -15.02
N VAL A 92 -18.38 -21.24 -14.09
CA VAL A 92 -18.08 -21.28 -12.65
C VAL A 92 -17.47 -22.62 -12.24
N ALA A 93 -17.97 -23.72 -12.81
CA ALA A 93 -17.49 -25.06 -12.50
C ALA A 93 -16.02 -25.24 -12.90
N THR A 94 -15.66 -24.80 -14.11
CA THR A 94 -14.28 -24.86 -14.62
C THR A 94 -13.37 -23.94 -13.83
N PHE A 95 -13.81 -22.73 -13.48
CA PHE A 95 -13.04 -21.81 -12.64
C PHE A 95 -12.68 -22.46 -11.29
N ASN A 96 -13.67 -23.04 -10.60
CA ASN A 96 -13.46 -23.71 -9.32
C ASN A 96 -12.60 -24.97 -9.47
N ALA A 97 -12.72 -25.70 -10.59
CA ALA A 97 -11.87 -26.84 -10.89
C ALA A 97 -10.40 -26.42 -11.02
N ILE A 98 -10.09 -25.29 -11.67
CA ILE A 98 -8.72 -24.77 -11.79
C ILE A 98 -8.14 -24.42 -10.41
N ILE A 99 -8.94 -23.76 -9.56
CA ILE A 99 -8.52 -23.46 -8.18
C ILE A 99 -8.21 -24.75 -7.42
N GLY A 100 -9.12 -25.72 -7.46
CA GLY A 100 -8.99 -27.01 -6.78
C GLY A 100 -7.87 -27.90 -7.30
N ALA A 101 -7.56 -27.81 -8.60
CA ALA A 101 -6.53 -28.61 -9.27
C ALA A 101 -5.09 -28.23 -8.87
N GLY A 102 -4.90 -27.18 -8.08
CA GLY A 102 -3.61 -26.82 -7.51
C GLY A 102 -3.26 -25.34 -7.61
N PHE A 103 -4.00 -24.55 -8.37
CA PHE A 103 -3.76 -23.10 -8.45
C PHE A 103 -3.88 -22.46 -7.06
N GLY A 104 -4.92 -22.80 -6.28
CA GLY A 104 -5.11 -22.24 -4.95
C GLY A 104 -3.98 -22.60 -3.97
N HIS A 105 -3.48 -23.82 -4.06
CA HIS A 105 -2.33 -24.26 -3.28
C HIS A 105 -1.06 -23.52 -3.69
N SER A 106 -0.73 -23.50 -4.98
CA SER A 106 0.44 -22.81 -5.52
C SER A 106 0.45 -21.32 -5.19
N TRP A 107 -0.71 -20.65 -5.33
CA TRP A 107 -0.85 -19.26 -4.92
C TRP A 107 -0.52 -19.10 -3.44
N SER A 108 -0.99 -20.01 -2.58
CA SER A 108 -0.82 -19.88 -1.14
C SER A 108 0.60 -20.21 -0.67
N THR A 109 1.32 -21.09 -1.36
CA THR A 109 2.66 -21.56 -0.95
C THR A 109 3.80 -20.83 -1.65
N THR A 110 3.59 -20.29 -2.84
CA THR A 110 4.65 -19.68 -3.66
C THR A 110 4.79 -18.19 -3.37
N PRO A 111 5.97 -17.69 -2.97
CA PRO A 111 6.22 -16.25 -2.85
C PRO A 111 6.03 -15.54 -4.18
N ILE A 112 5.44 -14.35 -4.14
CA ILE A 112 5.33 -13.51 -5.35
C ILE A 112 6.75 -13.03 -5.71
N PRO A 113 7.26 -13.33 -6.91
CA PRO A 113 8.61 -12.93 -7.31
C PRO A 113 8.81 -11.43 -7.21
N ARG A 114 9.93 -11.01 -6.62
CA ARG A 114 10.36 -9.61 -6.59
C ARG A 114 11.88 -9.57 -6.70
N GLY A 115 12.42 -8.52 -7.34
CA GLY A 115 13.87 -8.36 -7.47
C GLY A 115 14.61 -8.22 -6.13
N ASP A 116 13.88 -7.84 -5.07
CA ASP A 116 14.37 -7.65 -3.70
C ASP A 116 14.01 -8.81 -2.75
N VAL A 117 13.41 -9.90 -3.23
CA VAL A 117 12.94 -11.01 -2.38
C VAL A 117 13.49 -12.35 -2.89
N SER A 118 14.09 -13.13 -1.98
CA SER A 118 14.54 -14.49 -2.28
C SER A 118 13.36 -15.38 -2.67
N THR A 119 13.54 -16.18 -3.72
CA THR A 119 12.55 -17.16 -4.21
C THR A 119 12.27 -18.28 -3.19
N LEU A 120 13.18 -18.49 -2.22
CA LEU A 120 13.03 -19.44 -1.12
C LEU A 120 12.34 -18.84 0.11
N GLY A 121 11.93 -17.58 0.04
CA GLY A 121 11.24 -16.90 1.15
C GLY A 121 9.91 -17.56 1.52
N LYS A 122 9.40 -17.30 2.72
CA LYS A 122 8.04 -17.73 3.08
C LYS A 122 6.99 -16.83 2.40
N PRO A 123 5.89 -17.39 1.87
CA PRO A 123 4.79 -16.60 1.32
C PRO A 123 4.13 -15.73 2.41
N ARG A 124 3.80 -14.49 2.08
CA ARG A 124 3.17 -13.52 3.00
C ARG A 124 1.69 -13.33 2.66
N LEU A 125 0.84 -14.28 3.03
CA LEU A 125 -0.58 -14.30 2.62
C LEU A 125 -1.36 -13.05 3.09
N GLY A 126 -1.18 -12.63 4.35
CA GLY A 126 -1.82 -11.41 4.86
C GLY A 126 -1.38 -10.11 4.18
N ALA A 127 -0.26 -10.13 3.45
CA ALA A 127 0.24 -8.99 2.69
C ALA A 127 -0.18 -9.00 1.21
N ARG A 128 -0.88 -10.04 0.73
CA ARG A 128 -1.38 -10.11 -0.65
C ARG A 128 -2.70 -9.38 -0.77
N SER A 129 -2.82 -8.53 -1.78
CA SER A 129 -4.05 -7.77 -2.03
C SER A 129 -5.22 -8.65 -2.47
N LEU A 130 -4.95 -9.83 -3.05
CA LEU A 130 -5.95 -10.79 -3.49
C LEU A 130 -5.71 -12.18 -2.87
N ASP A 131 -6.81 -12.91 -2.67
CA ASP A 131 -6.83 -14.34 -2.40
C ASP A 131 -6.62 -15.15 -3.70
N ALA A 132 -6.66 -16.47 -3.60
CA ALA A 132 -6.45 -17.33 -4.77
C ALA A 132 -7.51 -17.11 -5.86
N ALA A 133 -8.78 -16.93 -5.47
CA ALA A 133 -9.86 -16.67 -6.41
C ALA A 133 -9.66 -15.34 -7.13
N GLY A 134 -9.35 -14.26 -6.41
CA GLY A 134 -9.04 -12.97 -7.02
C GLY A 134 -7.82 -13.03 -7.93
N ALA A 135 -6.76 -13.74 -7.55
CA ALA A 135 -5.57 -13.88 -8.39
C ALA A 135 -5.88 -14.62 -9.70
N LEU A 136 -6.60 -15.74 -9.64
CA LEU A 136 -7.01 -16.46 -10.84
C LEU A 136 -7.93 -15.60 -11.71
N GLY A 137 -8.91 -14.95 -11.08
CA GLY A 137 -9.83 -14.03 -11.76
C GLY A 137 -9.10 -12.93 -12.52
N LEU A 138 -8.09 -12.31 -11.90
CA LEU A 138 -7.27 -11.28 -12.52
C LEU A 138 -6.53 -11.80 -13.74
N ILE A 139 -5.87 -12.96 -13.62
CA ILE A 139 -5.10 -13.57 -14.70
C ILE A 139 -6.02 -13.93 -15.87
N LEU A 140 -7.16 -14.57 -15.59
CA LEU A 140 -8.10 -14.97 -16.65
C LEU A 140 -8.75 -13.75 -17.32
N HIS A 141 -9.10 -12.72 -16.56
CA HIS A 141 -9.55 -11.45 -17.13
C HIS A 141 -8.47 -10.83 -18.03
N TYR A 142 -7.21 -10.84 -17.61
CA TYR A 142 -6.10 -10.31 -18.41
C TYR A 142 -5.91 -11.11 -19.72
N LEU A 143 -5.96 -12.43 -19.65
CA LEU A 143 -5.77 -13.31 -20.81
C LEU A 143 -6.93 -13.27 -21.80
N ASN A 144 -8.18 -13.17 -21.31
CA ASN A 144 -9.38 -13.28 -22.14
C ASN A 144 -10.04 -11.93 -22.47
N SER A 145 -9.57 -10.82 -21.92
CA SER A 145 -10.14 -9.50 -22.19
C SER A 145 -9.20 -8.64 -23.03
N THR A 146 -9.76 -7.97 -24.05
CA THR A 146 -9.10 -6.85 -24.76
C THR A 146 -9.08 -5.56 -23.94
N MET A 147 -9.46 -5.64 -22.68
CA MET A 147 -9.60 -4.53 -21.76
C MET A 147 -8.24 -3.97 -21.34
N ARG A 148 -8.15 -2.65 -21.21
CA ARG A 148 -6.93 -1.98 -20.76
C ARG A 148 -6.61 -2.36 -19.31
N GLU A 149 -5.32 -2.45 -18.96
CA GLU A 149 -4.88 -2.73 -17.58
C GLU A 149 -5.48 -1.78 -16.54
N ILE A 150 -5.78 -0.53 -16.92
CA ILE A 150 -6.43 0.46 -16.04
C ILE A 150 -7.80 -0.04 -15.56
N SER A 151 -8.55 -0.75 -16.39
CA SER A 151 -9.84 -1.29 -16.00
C SER A 151 -9.67 -2.50 -15.07
N LEU A 152 -8.64 -3.33 -15.24
CA LEU A 152 -8.29 -4.37 -14.27
C LEU A 152 -7.95 -3.75 -12.90
N GLN A 153 -7.19 -2.66 -12.90
CA GLN A 153 -6.89 -1.89 -11.68
C GLN A 153 -8.16 -1.44 -10.96
N GLN A 154 -9.18 -0.97 -11.70
CA GLN A 154 -10.47 -0.57 -11.13
C GLN A 154 -11.30 -1.76 -10.63
N LEU A 155 -11.36 -2.86 -11.39
CA LEU A 155 -12.14 -4.05 -11.06
C LEU A 155 -11.64 -4.74 -9.78
N PHE A 156 -10.32 -4.79 -9.60
CA PHE A 156 -9.67 -5.45 -8.47
C PHE A 156 -9.17 -4.46 -7.39
N ALA A 157 -9.37 -3.15 -7.59
CA ALA A 157 -8.84 -2.07 -6.75
C ALA A 157 -7.32 -2.17 -6.48
N LEU A 158 -6.57 -2.52 -7.53
CA LEU A 158 -5.12 -2.69 -7.50
C LEU A 158 -4.40 -1.54 -8.21
N ILE A 159 -3.24 -1.16 -7.71
CA ILE A 159 -2.35 -0.23 -8.41
C ILE A 159 -1.54 -0.98 -9.48
N PRO A 160 -0.99 -0.29 -10.50
CA PRO A 160 -0.25 -0.91 -11.60
C PRO A 160 0.87 -1.83 -11.13
N THR A 161 1.65 -1.40 -10.14
CA THR A 161 2.78 -2.18 -9.63
C THR A 161 2.36 -3.47 -8.93
N THR A 162 1.11 -3.58 -8.47
CA THR A 162 0.57 -4.84 -7.94
C THR A 162 0.05 -5.72 -9.08
N VAL A 163 -0.68 -5.13 -10.04
CA VAL A 163 -1.18 -5.85 -11.22
C VAL A 163 -0.02 -6.50 -11.98
N SER A 164 1.02 -5.72 -12.35
CA SER A 164 2.20 -6.22 -13.08
C SER A 164 3.07 -7.23 -12.30
N ARG A 165 2.80 -7.47 -11.01
CA ARG A 165 3.47 -8.55 -10.25
C ARG A 165 2.65 -9.83 -10.22
N TYR A 166 1.36 -9.75 -10.54
CA TYR A 166 0.45 -10.89 -10.50
C TYR A 166 0.28 -11.51 -11.89
N ILE A 167 0.40 -10.70 -12.95
CA ILE A 167 0.52 -11.11 -14.35
C ILE A 167 1.99 -11.22 -14.74
#